data_AF-A0A662B3R6-F1
#
_entry.id   AF-A0A662B3R6-F1
#
_cell.length_a   1.000
_cell.length_b   1.000
_cell.length_c   1.000
_cell.angle_alpha   90.00
_cell.angle_beta   90.00
_cell.angle_gamma   90.00
#
_symmetry.space_group_name_H-M   'P 1'
#
loop_
_entity.id
_entity.type
_entity.pdbx_description
1 polymer ?
#
loop_
_entity_poly.entity_id
_entity_poly.type
_entity_poly.pdbx_seq_one_letter_code
_entity_poly.pdbx_strand_id
1 'polypeptide(L)'
;EAINEKGEWEVIVDNLSFPMGKDKMIVTDLSGSLWASDPRIRIRTNMQIHWDQAFFSRSDPKEPVESYTLKPSSADLHYRGFSRPYRKGGRYGPHWFDYSITTSDPIWRDLEGNYTRFGDVLPLLLEADNKYIIKNAGDETTIEFSAKGLPEVPEGWKRDFLIHSVGWVKDGDLNTAEGQRVEPLPFHGMTRYPYGPEEAYPSDPEHQNYLRKYNTREINTDAFTRAIIGSQ
;
A
#
# COMPACT_ATOMS: atom_id res chain seq x y z
N GLU A 1 -22.74 -10.11 7.57
CA GLU A 1 -24.17 -10.13 7.98
C GLU A 1 -24.28 -10.75 9.38
N ALA A 2 -25.29 -10.35 10.16
CA ALA A 2 -25.63 -10.94 11.45
C ALA A 2 -27.16 -11.02 11.62
N ILE A 3 -27.63 -11.73 12.65
CA ILE A 3 -29.06 -11.88 12.94
C ILE A 3 -29.53 -10.76 13.86
N ASN A 4 -30.63 -10.11 13.50
CA ASN A 4 -31.29 -9.09 14.33
C ASN A 4 -32.32 -9.71 15.29
N GLU A 5 -32.93 -8.88 16.14
CA GLU A 5 -33.91 -9.31 17.14
C GLU A 5 -35.17 -9.97 16.54
N LYS A 6 -35.45 -9.76 15.24
CA LYS A 6 -36.55 -10.38 14.51
C LYS A 6 -36.18 -11.74 13.91
N GLY A 7 -34.94 -12.18 14.06
CA GLY A 7 -34.43 -13.42 13.45
C GLY A 7 -34.04 -13.27 11.97
N GLU A 8 -33.93 -12.04 11.47
CA GLU A 8 -33.60 -11.76 10.06
C GLU A 8 -32.10 -11.48 9.91
N TRP A 9 -31.53 -11.86 8.76
CA TRP A 9 -30.14 -11.54 8.44
C TRP A 9 -30.03 -10.11 7.91
N GLU A 10 -29.16 -9.30 8.53
CA GLU A 10 -28.89 -7.92 8.12
C GLU A 10 -27.40 -7.68 7.84
N VAL A 11 -27.11 -6.73 6.95
CA VAL A 11 -25.74 -6.34 6.61
C VAL A 11 -25.19 -5.43 7.71
N ILE A 12 -24.32 -5.99 8.55
CA ILE A 12 -23.63 -5.24 9.61
C ILE A 12 -22.26 -4.68 9.20
N VAL A 13 -21.68 -5.24 8.14
CA VAL A 13 -20.44 -4.78 7.52
C VAL A 13 -20.67 -4.87 6.02
N ASP A 14 -20.78 -3.71 5.38
CA ASP A 14 -20.85 -3.64 3.93
C ASP A 14 -19.43 -3.67 3.35
N ASN A 15 -19.27 -4.37 2.21
CA ASN A 15 -17.98 -4.52 1.52
C ASN A 15 -16.82 -4.98 2.42
N LEU A 16 -17.04 -6.05 3.20
CA LEU A 16 -15.96 -6.75 3.90
C LEU A 16 -14.87 -7.10 2.88
N SER A 17 -13.66 -6.55 3.07
CA SER A 17 -12.52 -6.71 2.16
C SER A 17 -12.19 -8.20 1.90
N PHE A 18 -11.33 -8.47 0.93
CA PHE A 18 -10.95 -9.84 0.55
C PHE A 18 -9.42 -10.01 0.49
N PRO A 19 -8.90 -11.22 0.73
CA PRO A 19 -7.46 -11.44 0.70
C PRO A 19 -6.95 -11.49 -0.75
N MET A 20 -6.14 -10.50 -1.14
CA MET A 20 -5.43 -10.50 -2.43
C MET A 20 -4.05 -11.17 -2.36
N GLY A 21 -3.91 -12.30 -3.05
CA GLY A 21 -2.64 -12.86 -3.57
C GLY A 21 -1.63 -13.45 -2.57
N LYS A 22 -1.73 -13.16 -1.27
CA LYS A 22 -0.84 -13.65 -0.20
C LYS A 22 -1.63 -13.81 1.10
N ASP A 23 -0.98 -14.34 2.13
CA ASP A 23 -1.49 -14.38 3.50
C ASP A 23 -1.89 -12.95 3.93
N LYS A 24 -3.19 -12.76 4.20
CA LYS A 24 -3.74 -11.48 4.66
C LYS A 24 -4.69 -11.73 5.80
N MET A 25 -4.56 -10.91 6.84
CA MET A 25 -5.51 -10.84 7.93
C MET A 25 -6.51 -9.73 7.64
N ILE A 26 -7.80 -10.06 7.64
CA ILE A 26 -8.88 -9.09 7.53
C ILE A 26 -9.39 -8.83 8.95
N VAL A 27 -9.33 -7.58 9.38
CA VAL A 27 -9.83 -7.14 10.68
C VAL A 27 -11.04 -6.26 10.44
N THR A 28 -12.14 -6.57 11.12
CA THR A 28 -13.38 -5.80 11.06
C THR A 28 -13.87 -5.55 12.47
N ASP A 29 -14.27 -4.32 12.77
CA ASP A 29 -14.91 -4.01 14.05
C ASP A 29 -16.38 -4.45 13.98
N LEU A 30 -16.80 -5.23 14.97
CA LEU A 30 -18.17 -5.73 15.12
C LEU A 30 -18.82 -5.19 16.41
N SER A 31 -18.18 -4.22 17.07
CA SER A 31 -18.62 -3.65 18.33
C SER A 31 -20.02 -3.07 18.20
N GLY A 32 -20.94 -3.55 19.03
CA GLY A 32 -22.35 -3.13 19.02
C GLY A 32 -23.17 -3.66 17.84
N SER A 33 -22.58 -4.41 16.91
CA SER A 33 -23.27 -4.92 15.72
C SER A 33 -23.86 -6.33 15.89
N LEU A 34 -23.57 -7.00 16.99
CA LEU A 34 -24.02 -8.38 17.23
C LEU A 34 -25.08 -8.41 18.32
N TRP A 35 -26.19 -9.10 18.04
CA TRP A 35 -27.19 -9.37 19.05
C TRP A 35 -26.68 -10.44 20.02
N ALA A 36 -26.60 -10.11 21.31
CA ALA A 36 -25.97 -10.97 22.31
C ALA A 36 -26.63 -12.35 22.44
N SER A 37 -27.94 -12.44 22.18
CA SER A 37 -28.69 -13.70 22.24
C SER A 37 -28.46 -14.60 21.02
N ASP A 38 -28.00 -14.05 19.89
CA ASP A 38 -27.68 -14.80 18.67
C ASP A 38 -26.50 -14.16 17.91
N PRO A 39 -25.24 -14.42 18.34
CA PRO A 39 -24.04 -13.78 17.80
C PRO A 39 -23.53 -14.46 16.52
N ARG A 40 -24.40 -15.13 15.74
CA ARG A 40 -24.00 -15.79 14.50
C ARG A 40 -23.65 -14.75 13.44
N ILE A 41 -22.51 -14.97 12.80
CA ILE A 41 -22.00 -14.14 11.70
C ILE A 41 -22.06 -14.94 10.42
N ARG A 42 -22.46 -14.29 9.32
CA ARG A 42 -22.37 -14.83 7.97
C ARG A 42 -21.54 -13.92 7.09
N ILE A 43 -20.50 -14.49 6.50
CA ILE A 43 -19.74 -13.87 5.41
C ILE A 43 -20.37 -14.36 4.10
N ARG A 44 -20.84 -13.42 3.27
CA ARG A 44 -21.42 -13.72 1.96
C ARG A 44 -20.53 -13.09 0.89
N THR A 45 -20.08 -13.91 -0.05
CA THR A 45 -19.22 -13.48 -1.16
C THR A 45 -19.56 -14.28 -2.41
N ASN A 46 -19.34 -13.69 -3.58
CA ASN A 46 -19.37 -14.37 -4.88
C ASN A 46 -17.98 -14.83 -5.34
N MET A 47 -16.94 -14.61 -4.52
CA MET A 47 -15.57 -15.00 -4.79
C MET A 47 -15.24 -16.37 -4.17
N GLN A 48 -14.33 -17.11 -4.81
CA GLN A 48 -13.76 -18.32 -4.23
C GLN A 48 -12.67 -17.94 -3.23
N ILE A 49 -13.03 -17.81 -1.94
CA ILE A 49 -12.11 -17.47 -0.86
C ILE A 49 -11.92 -18.70 0.04
N HIS A 50 -10.67 -19.05 0.30
CA HIS A 50 -10.28 -20.08 1.25
C HIS A 50 -9.87 -19.42 2.57
N TRP A 51 -10.62 -19.71 3.63
CA TRP A 51 -10.34 -19.22 4.98
C TRP A 51 -9.55 -20.28 5.75
N ASP A 52 -8.36 -19.92 6.23
CA ASP A 52 -7.54 -20.81 7.06
C ASP A 52 -8.00 -20.78 8.52
N GLN A 53 -8.17 -19.57 9.07
CA GLN A 53 -8.52 -19.36 10.48
C GLN A 53 -9.45 -18.16 10.64
N ALA A 54 -10.30 -18.20 11.67
CA ALA A 54 -11.14 -17.10 12.09
C ALA A 54 -10.97 -16.89 13.59
N PHE A 55 -10.80 -15.63 13.99
CA PHE A 55 -10.60 -15.23 15.39
C PHE A 55 -11.56 -14.12 15.74
N PHE A 56 -11.94 -14.05 17.01
CA PHE A 56 -12.60 -12.87 17.57
C PHE A 56 -11.80 -12.42 18.78
N SER A 57 -11.76 -11.10 18.99
CA SER A 57 -11.20 -10.51 20.20
C SER A 57 -12.26 -9.61 20.82
N ARG A 58 -12.31 -9.60 22.14
CA ARG A 58 -12.97 -8.54 22.91
C ARG A 58 -11.86 -7.52 23.17
N SER A 59 -12.04 -6.26 22.80
CA SER A 59 -11.03 -5.18 22.87
C SER A 59 -10.61 -4.81 24.30
N ASP A 60 -10.16 -5.81 25.05
CA ASP A 60 -9.75 -5.79 26.45
C ASP A 60 -8.47 -6.63 26.59
N PRO A 61 -7.34 -6.15 26.05
CA PRO A 61 -6.08 -6.87 26.15
C PRO A 61 -5.68 -6.98 27.63
N LYS A 62 -5.46 -8.21 28.10
CA LYS A 62 -5.02 -8.47 29.48
C LYS A 62 -3.59 -8.04 29.74
N GLU A 63 -2.76 -8.08 28.70
CA GLU A 63 -1.35 -7.73 28.77
C GLU A 63 -1.15 -6.28 28.36
N PRO A 64 -0.26 -5.53 29.03
CA PRO A 64 0.05 -4.16 28.66
C PRO A 64 0.69 -4.11 27.27
N VAL A 65 0.28 -3.12 26.47
CA VAL A 65 0.87 -2.82 25.16
C VAL A 65 1.33 -1.38 25.17
N GLU A 66 2.61 -1.17 24.90
CA GLU A 66 3.21 0.16 24.73
C GLU A 66 3.52 0.41 23.26
N SER A 67 3.11 1.57 22.75
CA SER A 67 3.35 1.97 21.36
C SER A 67 4.07 3.31 21.28
N TYR A 68 5.05 3.38 20.38
CA TYR A 68 5.87 4.56 20.15
C TYR A 68 5.90 4.87 18.66
N THR A 69 5.38 6.04 18.28
CA THR A 69 5.44 6.51 16.90
C THR A 69 6.79 7.15 16.64
N LEU A 70 7.53 6.61 15.66
CA LEU A 70 8.79 7.18 15.20
C LEU A 70 8.58 7.94 13.89
N LYS A 71 9.18 9.13 13.79
CA LYS A 71 9.35 9.81 12.50
C LYS A 71 10.56 9.21 11.78
N PRO A 72 10.53 9.10 10.44
CA PRO A 72 11.70 8.69 9.68
C PRO A 72 12.87 9.66 9.93
N SER A 73 14.08 9.14 10.06
CA SER A 73 15.31 9.92 10.24
C SER A 73 16.06 10.16 8.93
N SER A 74 15.86 9.30 7.94
CA SER A 74 16.39 9.44 6.59
C SER A 74 15.45 8.75 5.60
N ALA A 75 15.41 9.23 4.36
CA ALA A 75 14.73 8.54 3.28
C ALA A 75 15.43 8.83 1.95
N ASP A 76 15.91 7.78 1.29
CA ASP A 76 16.64 7.87 0.03
C ASP A 76 15.90 7.09 -1.05
N LEU A 77 15.45 7.80 -2.11
CA LEU A 77 14.87 7.19 -3.29
C LEU A 77 15.97 6.87 -4.31
N HIS A 78 16.04 5.63 -4.78
CA HIS A 78 17.00 5.23 -5.81
C HIS A 78 16.41 4.14 -6.71
N TYR A 79 17.04 3.93 -7.85
CA TYR A 79 16.76 2.76 -8.66
C TYR A 79 17.46 1.55 -8.07
N ARG A 80 16.69 0.56 -7.64
CA ARG A 80 17.23 -0.72 -7.16
C ARG A 80 17.17 -1.78 -8.25
N GLY A 81 16.06 -1.82 -9.00
CA GLY A 81 15.68 -2.93 -9.86
C GLY A 81 14.77 -3.93 -9.14
N PHE A 82 14.70 -5.14 -9.67
CA PHE A 82 13.66 -6.11 -9.37
C PHE A 82 14.18 -7.28 -8.55
N SER A 83 13.51 -7.59 -7.45
CA SER A 83 13.79 -8.78 -6.64
C SER A 83 13.43 -10.05 -7.40
N ARG A 84 14.27 -11.09 -7.29
CA ARG A 84 14.04 -12.38 -7.96
C ARG A 84 12.71 -13.00 -7.49
N PRO A 85 11.76 -13.27 -8.40
CA PRO A 85 10.52 -13.94 -8.02
C PRO A 85 10.73 -15.44 -7.78
N TYR A 86 9.99 -16.01 -6.84
CA TYR A 86 9.86 -17.45 -6.63
C TYR A 86 8.44 -17.77 -6.13
N ARG A 87 8.06 -19.06 -6.10
CA ARG A 87 6.77 -19.51 -5.56
C ARG A 87 6.92 -20.19 -4.22
N LYS A 88 6.36 -19.59 -3.17
CA LYS A 88 6.38 -20.14 -1.81
C LYS A 88 5.41 -21.32 -1.73
N GLY A 89 5.89 -22.51 -1.39
CA GLY A 89 5.05 -23.72 -1.32
C GLY A 89 4.91 -24.50 -2.64
N GLY A 90 5.79 -24.25 -3.63
CA GLY A 90 5.87 -25.02 -4.87
C GLY A 90 5.13 -24.39 -6.06
N ARG A 91 4.90 -25.15 -7.13
CA ARG A 91 4.41 -24.64 -8.43
C ARG A 91 3.13 -23.81 -8.34
N TYR A 92 2.21 -24.12 -7.43
CA TYR A 92 0.92 -23.44 -7.30
C TYR A 92 0.87 -22.41 -6.17
N GLY A 93 2.01 -22.18 -5.52
CA GLY A 93 2.12 -21.20 -4.44
C GLY A 93 2.11 -19.75 -4.93
N PRO A 94 1.79 -18.79 -4.05
CA PRO A 94 1.84 -17.37 -4.36
C PRO A 94 3.27 -16.90 -4.71
N HIS A 95 3.35 -15.85 -5.52
CA HIS A 95 4.64 -15.21 -5.83
C HIS A 95 5.21 -14.53 -4.58
N TRP A 96 6.46 -14.83 -4.30
CA TRP A 96 7.32 -14.19 -3.32
C TRP A 96 8.57 -13.66 -4.01
N PHE A 97 9.32 -12.81 -3.31
CA PHE A 97 10.45 -12.10 -3.89
C PHE A 97 11.66 -12.19 -2.96
N ASP A 98 12.76 -12.71 -3.48
CA ASP A 98 14.03 -12.77 -2.76
C ASP A 98 14.72 -11.40 -2.86
N TYR A 99 14.68 -10.66 -1.76
CA TYR A 99 15.22 -9.30 -1.68
C TYR A 99 16.75 -9.25 -1.82
N SER A 100 17.45 -10.36 -1.59
CA SER A 100 18.92 -10.39 -1.68
C SER A 100 19.46 -10.48 -3.11
N ILE A 101 18.59 -10.78 -4.08
CA ILE A 101 18.96 -10.99 -5.49
C ILE A 101 18.17 -10.04 -6.36
N THR A 102 18.89 -9.19 -7.09
CA THR A 102 18.33 -8.10 -7.88
C THR A 102 18.73 -8.22 -9.34
N THR A 103 17.79 -7.96 -10.24
CA THR A 103 18.06 -7.71 -11.68
C THR A 103 17.66 -6.29 -12.03
N SER A 104 18.37 -5.68 -12.98
CA SER A 104 18.05 -4.37 -13.56
C SER A 104 17.37 -4.46 -14.92
N ASP A 105 17.16 -5.68 -15.45
CA ASP A 105 16.52 -5.85 -16.75
C ASP A 105 15.07 -5.34 -16.70
N PRO A 106 14.60 -4.54 -17.68
CA PRO A 106 13.22 -4.08 -17.69
C PRO A 106 12.23 -5.26 -17.73
N ILE A 107 11.39 -5.38 -16.70
CA ILE A 107 10.35 -6.43 -16.61
C ILE A 107 8.98 -5.91 -17.04
N TRP A 108 8.71 -4.63 -16.81
CA TRP A 108 7.42 -3.99 -17.06
C TRP A 108 7.58 -2.74 -17.91
N ARG A 109 6.51 -2.42 -18.64
CA ARG A 109 6.40 -1.14 -19.33
C ARG A 109 6.06 -0.07 -18.30
N ASP A 110 6.92 0.94 -18.21
CA ASP A 110 6.72 2.08 -17.33
C ASP A 110 5.50 2.92 -17.72
N LEU A 111 4.83 3.51 -16.72
CA LEU A 111 3.84 4.57 -16.95
C LEU A 111 4.57 5.89 -17.22
N GLU A 112 4.22 6.58 -18.29
CA GLU A 112 4.94 7.77 -18.74
C GLU A 112 4.65 9.01 -17.86
N GLY A 113 5.60 9.93 -17.80
CA GLY A 113 5.43 11.23 -17.14
C GLY A 113 6.55 11.58 -16.15
N ASN A 114 6.28 12.54 -15.26
CA ASN A 114 7.28 13.08 -14.34
C ASN A 114 7.23 12.39 -12.98
N TYR A 115 8.33 11.70 -12.65
CA TYR A 115 8.52 10.98 -11.39
C TYR A 115 9.47 11.71 -10.47
N THR A 116 9.41 11.33 -9.19
CA THR A 116 10.32 11.89 -8.18
C THR A 116 11.77 11.57 -8.54
N ARG A 117 12.64 12.58 -8.41
CA ARG A 117 14.09 12.49 -8.57
C ARG A 117 14.69 11.58 -7.50
N PHE A 118 15.79 10.92 -7.83
CA PHE A 118 16.56 10.15 -6.85
C PHE A 118 17.24 11.03 -5.80
N GLY A 119 17.59 10.42 -4.68
CA GLY A 119 18.20 11.04 -3.51
C GLY A 119 17.22 11.29 -2.37
N ASP A 120 17.54 12.30 -1.56
CA ASP A 120 16.77 12.63 -0.35
C ASP A 120 15.32 13.05 -0.66
N VAL A 121 14.40 12.29 -0.07
CA VAL A 121 12.96 12.44 -0.14
C VAL A 121 12.32 12.48 1.25
N LEU A 122 13.11 12.58 2.33
CA LEU A 122 12.60 12.63 3.70
C LEU A 122 11.51 13.69 3.91
N PRO A 123 11.61 14.92 3.35
CA PRO A 123 10.55 15.92 3.52
C PRO A 123 9.18 15.50 2.96
N LEU A 124 9.12 14.54 2.03
CA LEU A 124 7.88 14.03 1.45
C LEU A 124 7.23 12.90 2.28
N LEU A 125 7.89 12.43 3.33
CA LEU A 125 7.40 11.36 4.21
C LEU A 125 7.01 11.85 5.60
N LEU A 126 7.08 13.17 5.84
CA LEU A 126 6.77 13.72 7.16
C LEU A 126 5.27 13.85 7.40
N GLU A 127 4.47 14.07 6.35
CA GLU A 127 3.02 14.27 6.43
C GLU A 127 2.33 13.71 5.17
N ALA A 128 1.04 13.36 5.29
CA ALA A 128 0.22 12.87 4.17
C ALA A 128 -0.50 14.04 3.46
N ASP A 129 0.28 15.00 2.96
CA ASP A 129 -0.18 16.33 2.53
C ASP A 129 -0.29 16.47 1.01
N ASN A 130 -0.64 15.38 0.33
CA ASN A 130 -0.73 15.26 -1.13
C ASN A 130 0.59 15.43 -1.90
N LYS A 131 1.74 15.68 -1.26
CA LYS A 131 3.06 15.63 -1.92
C LYS A 131 3.60 14.19 -1.81
N TYR A 132 4.00 13.60 -2.92
CA TYR A 132 4.28 12.16 -2.99
C TYR A 132 5.71 11.85 -3.38
N ILE A 133 6.22 10.72 -2.89
CA ILE A 133 7.27 9.98 -3.60
C ILE A 133 6.60 9.18 -4.71
N ILE A 134 6.73 9.66 -5.93
CA ILE A 134 6.20 9.00 -7.12
C ILE A 134 7.24 8.01 -7.65
N LYS A 135 6.88 6.73 -7.60
CA LYS A 135 7.74 5.60 -7.98
C LYS A 135 7.24 4.91 -9.24
N ASN A 136 8.19 4.40 -10.01
CA ASN A 136 7.95 3.48 -11.11
C ASN A 136 8.57 2.11 -10.83
N ALA A 137 8.42 1.19 -11.77
CA ALA A 137 8.98 -0.15 -11.71
C ALA A 137 10.49 -0.14 -11.39
N GLY A 138 10.87 -0.80 -10.29
CA GLY A 138 12.27 -0.97 -9.88
C GLY A 138 12.81 0.13 -8.98
N ASP A 139 12.05 1.19 -8.74
CA ASP A 139 12.40 2.19 -7.73
C ASP A 139 12.22 1.64 -6.31
N GLU A 140 13.12 2.05 -5.42
CA GLU A 140 13.05 1.76 -3.99
C GLU A 140 13.23 3.05 -3.19
N THR A 141 12.59 3.12 -2.02
CA THR A 141 13.00 4.10 -1.00
C THR A 141 13.48 3.34 0.22
N THR A 142 14.75 3.52 0.58
CA THR A 142 15.24 3.10 1.89
C THR A 142 14.80 4.16 2.90
N ILE A 143 14.14 3.73 3.98
CA ILE A 143 13.67 4.60 5.06
C ILE A 143 14.26 4.08 6.35
N GLU A 144 14.91 4.95 7.12
CA GLU A 144 15.47 4.60 8.42
C GLU A 144 14.69 5.28 9.54
N PHE A 145 14.60 4.60 10.68
CA PHE A 145 13.99 5.13 11.89
C PHE A 145 15.01 5.01 13.03
N SER A 146 15.24 6.12 13.73
CA SER A 146 16.14 6.09 14.88
C SER A 146 15.46 5.42 16.08
N ALA A 147 16.06 4.35 16.58
CA ALA A 147 15.66 3.74 17.86
C ALA A 147 16.14 4.55 19.08
N LYS A 148 16.91 5.64 18.87
CA LYS A 148 17.43 6.46 19.95
C LYS A 148 16.28 7.14 20.71
N GLY A 149 16.25 6.95 22.02
CA GLY A 149 15.21 7.51 22.88
C GLY A 149 14.00 6.60 23.09
N LEU A 150 13.95 5.42 22.45
CA LEU A 150 13.03 4.37 22.88
C LEU A 150 13.48 3.80 24.24
N PRO A 151 12.53 3.43 25.12
CA PRO A 151 12.87 2.73 26.35
C PRO A 151 13.50 1.36 26.06
N GLU A 152 14.24 0.82 27.04
CA GLU A 152 14.64 -0.59 27.00
C GLU A 152 13.41 -1.49 27.05
N VAL A 153 13.49 -2.66 26.43
CA VAL A 153 12.40 -3.65 26.46
C VAL A 153 12.41 -4.30 27.84
N PRO A 154 11.32 -4.22 28.63
CA PRO A 154 11.27 -4.86 29.95
C PRO A 154 11.46 -6.38 29.85
N GLU A 155 11.90 -7.01 30.94
CA GLU A 155 12.06 -8.47 30.98
C GLU A 155 10.72 -9.17 30.67
N GLY A 156 10.78 -10.16 29.77
CA GLY A 156 9.60 -10.91 29.31
C GLY A 156 8.80 -10.23 28.19
N TRP A 157 9.12 -8.99 27.82
CA TRP A 157 8.43 -8.29 26.72
C TRP A 157 9.07 -8.59 25.36
N LYS A 158 8.26 -8.48 24.31
CA LYS A 158 8.70 -8.57 22.91
C LYS A 158 8.48 -7.24 22.22
N ARG A 159 9.46 -6.80 21.42
CA ARG A 159 9.33 -5.65 20.52
C ARG A 159 8.93 -6.12 19.13
N ASP A 160 7.87 -5.53 18.61
CA ASP A 160 7.42 -5.69 17.23
C ASP A 160 7.35 -4.32 16.54
N PHE A 161 7.30 -4.32 15.21
CA PHE A 161 7.31 -3.11 14.39
C PHE A 161 6.09 -3.07 13.47
N LEU A 162 5.49 -1.89 13.37
CA LEU A 162 4.37 -1.61 12.46
C LEU A 162 4.79 -0.48 11.53
N ILE A 163 4.60 -0.69 10.23
CA ILE A 163 4.79 0.35 9.22
C ILE A 163 3.41 0.86 8.83
N HIS A 164 3.14 2.12 9.10
CA HIS A 164 1.95 2.82 8.61
C HIS A 164 2.34 3.62 7.36
N SER A 165 1.80 3.23 6.20
CA SER A 165 2.02 3.93 4.94
C SER A 165 0.71 4.51 4.42
N VAL A 166 0.73 5.76 4.00
CA VAL A 166 -0.37 6.41 3.27
C VAL A 166 0.09 6.61 1.83
N GLY A 167 -0.72 6.18 0.87
CA GLY A 167 -0.36 6.30 -0.53
C GLY A 167 -1.40 5.70 -1.46
N TRP A 168 -1.10 5.79 -2.74
CA TRP A 168 -1.94 5.36 -3.84
C TRP A 168 -1.19 4.36 -4.71
N VAL A 169 -1.93 3.46 -5.35
CA VAL A 169 -1.39 2.53 -6.33
C VAL A 169 -2.20 2.68 -7.62
N LYS A 170 -1.49 2.87 -8.73
CA LYS A 170 -2.06 2.90 -10.08
C LYS A 170 -1.43 1.76 -10.87
N ASP A 171 -2.27 0.95 -11.51
CA ASP A 171 -1.83 -0.16 -12.35
C ASP A 171 -1.62 0.30 -13.79
N GLY A 172 -0.76 -0.42 -14.51
CA GLY A 172 -0.53 -0.29 -15.95
C GLY A 172 -1.42 -1.18 -16.81
N ASP A 173 -2.42 -1.85 -16.23
CA ASP A 173 -3.35 -2.72 -16.96
C ASP A 173 -4.12 -1.93 -18.05
N LEU A 174 -4.43 -2.61 -19.15
CA LEU A 174 -5.15 -2.02 -20.29
C LEU A 174 -6.55 -1.49 -19.94
N ASN A 175 -7.16 -2.00 -18.87
CA ASN A 175 -8.45 -1.55 -18.38
C ASN A 175 -8.34 -0.46 -17.30
N THR A 176 -7.12 -0.06 -16.91
CA THR A 176 -6.90 1.03 -15.98
C THR A 176 -7.04 2.36 -16.70
N ALA A 177 -7.98 3.19 -16.24
CA ALA A 177 -8.12 4.55 -16.75
C ALA A 177 -6.82 5.34 -16.52
N GLU A 178 -6.31 5.96 -17.58
CA GLU A 178 -5.01 6.64 -17.59
C GLU A 178 -3.83 5.75 -17.18
N GLY A 179 -3.93 4.42 -17.35
CA GLY A 179 -2.92 3.44 -16.97
C GLY A 179 -1.63 3.46 -17.81
N GLN A 180 -1.51 4.38 -18.78
CA GLN A 180 -0.28 4.57 -19.55
C GLN A 180 0.57 5.73 -19.01
N ARG A 181 0.05 6.50 -18.05
CA ARG A 181 0.69 7.71 -17.52
C ARG A 181 0.56 7.80 -16.02
N VAL A 182 1.52 8.45 -15.38
CA VAL A 182 1.47 8.72 -13.94
C VAL A 182 0.31 9.65 -13.60
N GLU A 183 0.04 10.65 -14.45
CA GLU A 183 -1.05 11.60 -14.28
C GLU A 183 -2.41 10.99 -14.67
N PRO A 184 -3.53 11.50 -14.12
CA PRO A 184 -3.62 12.51 -13.07
C PRO A 184 -3.15 11.99 -11.69
N LEU A 185 -2.50 12.84 -10.89
CA LEU A 185 -2.11 12.47 -9.53
C LEU A 185 -3.33 12.47 -8.60
N PRO A 186 -3.55 11.40 -7.80
CA PRO A 186 -4.63 11.39 -6.82
C PRO A 186 -4.37 12.39 -5.68
N PHE A 187 -5.41 12.77 -4.95
CA PHE A 187 -5.28 13.64 -3.77
C PHE A 187 -6.33 13.29 -2.72
N HIS A 188 -6.00 13.52 -1.45
CA HIS A 188 -6.94 13.42 -0.33
C HIS A 188 -8.08 14.42 -0.53
N GLY A 189 -9.31 13.93 -0.40
CA GLY A 189 -10.52 14.71 -0.62
C GLY A 189 -11.12 14.59 -2.01
N MET A 190 -10.46 13.89 -2.95
CA MET A 190 -11.07 13.60 -4.25
C MET A 190 -12.30 12.68 -4.10
N THR A 191 -13.36 12.92 -4.86
CA THR A 191 -14.61 12.14 -4.76
C THR A 191 -14.50 10.76 -5.41
N ARG A 192 -13.70 10.64 -6.46
CA ARG A 192 -13.45 9.41 -7.22
C ARG A 192 -12.11 9.48 -7.94
N TYR A 193 -11.62 8.34 -8.40
CA TYR A 193 -10.47 8.28 -9.31
C TYR A 193 -10.82 7.47 -10.57
N PRO A 194 -10.47 7.96 -11.78
CA PRO A 194 -10.03 9.32 -12.05
C PRO A 194 -11.11 10.36 -11.72
N TYR A 195 -10.70 11.51 -11.20
CA TYR A 195 -11.61 12.62 -10.91
C TYR A 195 -12.00 13.35 -12.21
N GLY A 196 -13.18 13.96 -12.21
CA GLY A 196 -13.69 14.71 -13.36
C GLY A 196 -13.12 16.13 -13.45
N PRO A 197 -13.48 16.92 -14.48
CA PRO A 197 -13.00 18.29 -14.67
C PRO A 197 -13.40 19.27 -13.55
N GLU A 198 -14.38 18.88 -12.71
CA GLU A 198 -14.81 19.62 -11.52
C GLU A 198 -13.77 19.62 -10.39
N GLU A 199 -12.81 18.70 -10.43
CA GLU A 199 -11.80 18.46 -9.41
C GLU A 199 -10.40 18.56 -10.03
N ALA A 200 -9.43 19.00 -9.23
CA ALA A 200 -8.04 19.10 -9.66
C ALA A 200 -7.10 18.81 -8.51
N TYR A 201 -5.97 18.19 -8.84
CA TYR A 201 -4.86 18.08 -7.91
C TYR A 201 -4.39 19.48 -7.45
N PRO A 202 -4.03 19.68 -6.16
CA PRO A 202 -3.67 20.98 -5.64
C PRO A 202 -2.58 21.69 -6.47
N SER A 203 -2.82 22.97 -6.75
CA SER A 203 -1.97 23.79 -7.62
C SER A 203 -1.48 25.08 -6.95
N ASP A 204 -1.61 25.17 -5.63
CA ASP A 204 -1.08 26.28 -4.84
C ASP A 204 0.47 26.35 -4.94
N PRO A 205 1.09 27.48 -4.52
CA PRO A 205 2.52 27.68 -4.65
C PRO A 205 3.39 26.60 -3.99
N GLU A 206 2.92 25.97 -2.91
CA GLU A 206 3.66 24.92 -2.21
C GLU A 206 3.71 23.64 -3.06
N HIS A 207 2.57 23.19 -3.59
CA HIS A 207 2.51 22.03 -4.47
C HIS A 207 3.27 22.25 -5.77
N GLN A 208 3.16 23.44 -6.36
CA GLN A 208 3.92 23.81 -7.55
C GLN A 208 5.43 23.80 -7.30
N ASN A 209 5.88 24.22 -6.12
CA ASN A 209 7.29 24.13 -5.73
C ASN A 209 7.73 22.68 -5.50
N TYR A 210 6.88 21.84 -4.89
CA TYR A 210 7.12 20.41 -4.75
C TYR A 210 7.30 19.74 -6.13
N LEU A 211 6.37 19.96 -7.07
CA LEU A 211 6.44 19.37 -8.41
C LEU A 211 7.74 19.75 -9.11
N ARG A 212 8.10 21.04 -9.12
CA ARG A 212 9.36 21.51 -9.73
C ARG A 212 10.61 21.00 -9.05
N LYS A 213 10.58 20.86 -7.72
CA LYS A 213 11.75 20.41 -6.94
C LYS A 213 11.94 18.91 -7.08
N TYR A 214 10.88 18.13 -6.96
CA TYR A 214 10.95 16.66 -6.83
C TYR A 214 10.61 15.93 -8.11
N ASN A 215 9.59 16.32 -8.88
CA ASN A 215 9.11 15.52 -10.00
C ASN A 215 9.81 15.90 -11.31
N THR A 216 11.12 15.65 -11.35
CA THR A 216 11.99 16.06 -12.46
C THR A 216 12.57 14.89 -13.25
N ARG A 217 12.22 13.64 -12.90
CA ARG A 217 12.64 12.47 -13.65
C ARG A 217 11.58 12.13 -14.68
N GLU A 218 11.81 12.52 -15.92
CA GLU A 218 10.94 12.18 -17.05
C GLU A 218 11.12 10.70 -17.41
N ILE A 219 10.03 9.95 -17.36
CA ILE A 219 9.99 8.53 -17.72
C ILE A 219 9.19 8.35 -19.01
N ASN A 220 9.76 7.56 -19.91
CA ASN A 220 9.16 7.15 -21.17
C ASN A 220 9.31 5.63 -21.37
N THR A 221 8.78 5.11 -22.47
CA THR A 221 8.74 3.66 -22.73
C THR A 221 9.89 3.15 -23.62
N ASP A 222 10.91 3.98 -23.88
CA ASP A 222 11.97 3.65 -24.84
C ASP A 222 12.87 2.52 -24.34
N ALA A 223 13.23 2.52 -23.05
CA ALA A 223 14.11 1.51 -22.46
C ALA A 223 13.48 0.11 -22.56
N PHE A 224 12.20 0.01 -22.23
CA PHE A 224 11.42 -1.23 -22.37
C PHE A 224 11.29 -1.66 -23.84
N THR A 225 10.99 -0.71 -24.74
CA THR A 225 10.88 -0.99 -26.18
C THR A 225 12.19 -1.54 -26.76
N ARG A 226 13.34 -0.92 -26.42
CA ARG A 226 14.66 -1.42 -26.82
C ARG A 226 14.96 -2.81 -26.27
N ALA A 227 14.54 -3.10 -25.04
CA ALA A 227 14.74 -4.41 -24.41
C ALA A 227 13.97 -5.54 -25.11
N ILE A 228 12.76 -5.26 -25.62
CA ILE A 228 11.92 -6.27 -26.29
C ILE A 228 12.27 -6.43 -27.77
N ILE A 229 12.48 -5.34 -28.49
CA ILE A 229 12.67 -5.36 -29.95
C ILE A 229 14.14 -5.63 -30.32
N GLY A 230 15.06 -5.48 -29.37
CA GLY A 230 16.50 -5.44 -29.63
C GLY A 230 16.92 -4.06 -30.15
N SER A 231 18.16 -3.65 -29.87
CA SER A 231 18.73 -2.46 -30.47
C SER A 231 18.83 -2.67 -31.99
N GLN A 232 18.00 -1.97 -32.77
CA GLN A 232 18.23 -1.79 -34.21
C GLN A 232 19.45 -0.92 -34.45
#